data_AF-M1TPQ6-F1
#
_entry.id   AF-M1TPQ6-F1
#
_cell.length_a   1.000
_cell.length_b   1.000
_cell.length_c   1.000
_cell.angle_alpha   90.00
_cell.angle_beta   90.00
_cell.angle_gamma   90.00
#
_symmetry.space_group_name_H-M   'P 1'
#
loop_
_entity.id
_entity.type
_entity.pdbx_description
1 polymer ?
#
loop_
_entity_poly.entity_id
_entity_poly.type
_entity_poly.pdbx_seq_one_letter_code
_entity_poly.pdbx_strand_id
1 'polypeptide(L)'
;MKHIQAEISRIERSHDHLWSIRQDLHERFDGQLKSHIVDSILDAAAAGYEGRISRFRKIFIEKDAREQLETIRSSQPSHLMAQAA
;
A
#
# COMPACT_ATOMS: atom_id res chain seq x y z
N MET A 1 27.32 -1.42 9.38
CA MET A 1 26.14 -2.25 9.74
C MET A 1 24.79 -1.75 9.19
N LYS A 2 24.72 -0.75 8.28
CA LYS A 2 23.45 -0.28 7.69
C LYS A 2 23.01 -1.08 6.44
N HIS A 3 23.96 -1.69 5.74
CA HIS A 3 23.70 -2.40 4.48
C HIS A 3 22.94 -3.71 4.68
N ILE A 4 23.26 -4.45 5.75
CA ILE A 4 22.65 -5.75 6.06
C ILE A 4 21.16 -5.61 6.39
N GLN A 5 20.77 -4.55 7.13
CA GLN A 5 19.34 -4.29 7.40
C GLN A 5 18.56 -3.95 6.12
N ALA A 6 19.15 -3.19 5.19
CA ALA A 6 18.52 -2.90 3.91
C ALA A 6 18.38 -4.14 3.03
N GLU A 7 19.37 -5.04 3.05
CA GLU A 7 19.32 -6.34 2.36
C GLU A 7 18.32 -7.30 3.02
N ILE A 8 18.24 -7.36 4.35
CA ILE A 8 17.24 -8.16 5.08
C ILE A 8 15.83 -7.62 4.78
N SER A 9 15.59 -6.31 4.83
CA SER A 9 14.31 -5.72 4.43
C SER A 9 14.00 -5.91 2.94
N ARG A 10 15.00 -6.13 2.08
CA ARG A 10 14.80 -6.46 0.67
C ARG A 10 14.47 -7.94 0.48
N ILE A 11 15.06 -8.84 1.27
CA ILE A 11 14.81 -10.28 1.27
C ILE A 11 13.45 -10.60 1.92
N GLU A 12 13.05 -9.92 3.00
CA GLU A 12 11.71 -10.05 3.58
C GLU A 12 10.60 -9.58 2.62
N ARG A 13 10.87 -8.54 1.80
CA ARG A 13 9.97 -8.17 0.69
C ARG A 13 9.85 -9.24 -0.39
N SER A 14 10.78 -10.20 -0.50
CA SER A 14 10.69 -11.31 -1.46
C SER A 14 9.61 -12.34 -1.08
N HIS A 15 9.12 -12.33 0.15
CA HIS A 15 7.97 -13.12 0.61
C HIS A 15 6.69 -12.29 0.80
N ASP A 16 6.71 -11.03 0.35
CA ASP A 16 5.51 -10.21 0.35
C ASP A 16 4.54 -10.71 -0.73
N HIS A 17 3.60 -11.55 -0.34
CA HIS A 17 2.54 -12.08 -1.21
C HIS A 17 1.66 -10.97 -1.81
N LEU A 18 1.72 -9.75 -1.25
CA LEU A 18 1.03 -8.56 -1.70
C LEU A 18 1.91 -7.61 -2.51
N TRP A 19 3.19 -7.94 -2.77
CA TRP A 19 4.13 -7.07 -3.47
C TRP A 19 3.60 -6.54 -4.80
N SER A 20 2.93 -7.40 -5.59
CA SER A 20 2.34 -6.98 -6.87
C SER A 20 1.22 -5.95 -6.69
N ILE A 21 0.41 -6.06 -5.62
CA ILE A 21 -0.64 -5.09 -5.31
C ILE A 21 0.01 -3.80 -4.80
N ARG A 22 1.02 -3.93 -3.93
CA ARG A 22 1.77 -2.78 -3.40
C ARG A 22 2.33 -1.95 -4.55
N GLN A 23 2.99 -2.59 -5.52
CA GLN A 23 3.53 -1.89 -6.69
C GLN A 23 2.43 -1.21 -7.51
N ASP A 24 1.35 -1.92 -7.85
CA ASP A 24 0.23 -1.35 -8.63
C ASP A 24 -0.42 -0.15 -7.91
N LEU A 25 -0.61 -0.23 -6.59
CA LEU A 25 -1.15 0.88 -5.81
C LEU A 25 -0.19 2.07 -5.76
N HIS A 26 1.12 1.85 -5.60
CA HIS A 26 2.09 2.94 -5.67
C HIS A 26 2.10 3.60 -7.05
N GLU A 27 2.05 2.82 -8.13
CA GLU A 27 2.01 3.37 -9.50
C GLU A 27 0.72 4.16 -9.76
N ARG A 28 -0.43 3.71 -9.24
CA ARG A 28 -1.72 4.39 -9.41
C ARG A 28 -1.86 5.67 -8.62
N PHE A 29 -1.31 5.72 -7.42
CA PHE A 29 -1.41 6.86 -6.52
C PHE A 29 -0.14 7.70 -6.44
N ASP A 30 0.84 7.43 -7.32
CA ASP A 30 2.07 8.20 -7.42
C ASP A 30 1.77 9.69 -7.65
N GLY A 31 2.45 10.54 -6.90
CA GLY A 31 2.20 11.99 -6.92
C GLY A 31 0.86 12.45 -6.33
N GLN A 32 -0.07 11.55 -5.99
CA GLN A 32 -1.36 11.88 -5.35
C GLN A 32 -1.34 11.61 -3.84
N LEU A 33 -0.72 10.50 -3.43
CA LEU A 33 -0.60 10.08 -2.04
C LEU A 33 0.86 9.75 -1.71
N LYS A 34 1.26 9.97 -0.47
CA LYS A 34 2.60 9.58 -0.02
C LYS A 34 2.69 8.05 0.06
N SER A 35 3.83 7.48 -0.34
CA SER A 35 4.06 6.03 -0.34
C SER A 35 3.75 5.35 1.00
N HIS A 36 4.14 5.95 2.12
CA HIS A 36 3.83 5.38 3.44
C HIS A 36 2.33 5.28 3.74
N ILE A 37 1.49 6.13 3.14
CA ILE A 37 0.03 6.05 3.28
C ILE A 37 -0.48 4.83 2.52
N VAL A 38 0.00 4.63 1.28
CA VAL A 38 -0.33 3.47 0.45
C VAL A 38 0.05 2.17 1.17
N ASP A 39 1.28 2.09 1.71
CA ASP A 39 1.74 0.93 2.46
C ASP A 39 0.89 0.68 3.72
N SER A 40 0.61 1.73 4.51
CA SER A 40 -0.18 1.60 5.74
C SER A 40 -1.60 1.10 5.47
N ILE A 41 -2.24 1.57 4.40
CA ILE A 41 -3.60 1.14 4.03
C ILE A 41 -3.60 -0.29 3.51
N LEU A 42 -2.60 -0.68 2.70
CA LEU A 42 -2.49 -2.05 2.23
C LEU A 42 -2.26 -3.04 3.40
N ASP A 43 -1.42 -2.67 4.36
CA ASP A 43 -1.13 -3.50 5.54
C ASP A 43 -2.37 -3.62 6.44
N ALA A 44 -3.11 -2.51 6.65
CA ALA A 44 -4.37 -2.52 7.40
C ALA A 44 -5.45 -3.37 6.72
N ALA A 45 -5.58 -3.25 5.39
CA ALA A 45 -6.48 -4.10 4.62
C ALA A 45 -6.08 -5.57 4.77
N ALA A 46 -4.79 -5.90 4.61
CA ALA A 46 -4.29 -7.27 4.72
C ALA A 46 -4.55 -7.91 6.09
N ALA A 47 -4.40 -7.14 7.17
CA ALA A 47 -4.67 -7.55 8.55
C ALA A 47 -6.16 -7.91 8.75
N GLY A 48 -7.09 -7.17 8.14
CA GLY A 48 -8.53 -7.48 8.18
C GLY A 48 -8.91 -8.84 7.54
N TYR A 49 -8.01 -9.43 6.74
CA TYR A 49 -8.21 -10.73 6.11
C TYR A 49 -7.30 -11.83 6.69
N GLU A 50 -6.52 -11.57 7.75
CA GLU A 50 -5.78 -12.64 8.45
C GLU A 50 -6.74 -13.72 8.97
N GLY A 51 -6.34 -14.99 8.83
CA GLY A 51 -7.15 -16.15 9.24
C GLY A 51 -8.25 -16.59 8.27
N ARG A 52 -8.55 -15.82 7.20
CA ARG A 52 -9.52 -16.22 6.17
C ARG A 52 -8.82 -16.87 4.98
N ILE A 53 -8.86 -18.20 4.89
CA ILE A 53 -8.35 -18.93 3.73
C ILE A 53 -9.38 -18.84 2.61
N SER A 54 -9.23 -17.85 1.72
CA SER A 54 -10.02 -17.73 0.50
C SER A 54 -9.10 -17.55 -0.70
N ARG A 55 -9.37 -18.29 -1.80
CA ARG A 55 -8.64 -18.16 -3.07
C ARG A 55 -8.67 -16.73 -3.63
N PHE A 56 -9.65 -15.93 -3.23
CA PHE A 56 -9.83 -14.55 -3.67
C PHE A 56 -9.34 -13.51 -2.66
N ARG A 57 -8.67 -13.93 -1.57
CA ARG A 57 -8.19 -13.03 -0.51
C ARG A 57 -7.41 -11.84 -1.07
N LYS A 58 -6.52 -12.10 -2.03
CA LYS A 58 -5.70 -11.09 -2.68
C LYS A 58 -6.52 -10.01 -3.39
N ILE A 59 -7.56 -10.42 -4.12
CA ILE A 59 -8.48 -9.51 -4.83
C ILE A 59 -9.30 -8.67 -3.86
N PHE A 60 -9.75 -9.25 -2.75
CA PHE A 60 -10.49 -8.50 -1.73
C PHE A 60 -9.61 -7.48 -1.01
N ILE A 61 -8.37 -7.83 -0.67
CA ILE A 61 -7.40 -6.91 -0.09
C ILE A 61 -7.12 -5.75 -1.05
N GLU A 62 -6.85 -6.05 -2.33
CA GLU A 62 -6.63 -5.03 -3.35
C GLU A 62 -7.83 -4.08 -3.50
N LYS A 63 -9.04 -4.63 -3.59
CA LYS A 63 -10.27 -3.84 -3.72
C LYS A 63 -10.46 -2.92 -2.52
N ASP A 64 -10.31 -3.45 -1.31
CA ASP A 64 -10.49 -2.73 -0.05
C ASP A 64 -9.45 -1.61 0.11
N ALA A 65 -8.16 -1.93 -0.12
CA ALA A 65 -7.09 -0.95 -0.07
C ALA A 65 -7.31 0.18 -1.10
N ARG A 66 -7.74 -0.16 -2.33
CA ARG A 66 -8.03 0.82 -3.37
C ARG A 66 -9.19 1.74 -3.00
N GLU A 67 -10.29 1.20 -2.47
CA GLU A 67 -11.45 2.00 -2.04
C GLU A 67 -11.11 2.96 -0.90
N GLN A 68 -10.30 2.51 0.06
CA GLN A 68 -9.80 3.35 1.14
C GLN A 68 -8.88 4.47 0.62
N LEU A 69 -7.92 4.14 -0.26
CA LEU A 69 -7.01 5.14 -0.85
C LEU A 69 -7.77 6.17 -1.71
N GLU A 70 -8.79 5.73 -2.46
CA GLU A 70 -9.65 6.59 -3.23
C GLU A 70 -10.47 7.55 -2.36
N THR A 71 -10.97 7.04 -1.22
CA THR A 71 -11.69 7.85 -0.23
C THR A 71 -10.78 8.89 0.39
N ILE A 72 -9.54 8.52 0.73
CA ILE A 72 -8.52 9.43 1.28
C ILE A 72 -8.18 10.51 0.25
N ARG A 73 -7.91 10.11 -0.99
CA ARG A 73 -7.66 11.04 -2.10
C ARG A 73 -8.80 12.03 -2.28
N SER A 74 -10.04 11.54 -2.27
CA SER A 74 -11.25 12.36 -2.44
C SER A 74 -11.54 13.26 -1.24
N SER A 75 -11.10 12.84 -0.04
CA SER A 75 -11.28 13.59 1.22
C SER A 75 -10.16 14.58 1.49
N GLN A 76 -9.04 14.52 0.76
CA GLN A 76 -8.02 15.57 0.81
C GLN A 76 -8.52 16.76 -0.01
N PRO A 77 -8.78 17.93 0.60
CA PRO A 77 -9.13 19.12 -0.16
C PRO A 77 -7.96 19.45 -1.07
N SER A 78 -8.26 19.63 -2.37
CA SER A 78 -7.37 19.92 -3.49
C SER A 78 -6.45 21.15 -3.32
N HIS A 79 -6.44 21.79 -2.14
CA HIS A 79 -5.65 22.97 -1.80
C HIS A 79 -4.28 22.66 -1.15
N LEU A 80 -4.02 21.43 -0.71
CA LEU A 80 -2.73 21.07 -0.07
C LEU A 80 -1.73 20.37 -1.01
N MET A 81 -2.08 20.18 -2.29
CA MET A 81 -1.25 19.44 -3.27
C MET A 81 -0.29 20.32 -4.09
N ALA A 82 -0.23 21.63 -3.83
CA ALA A 82 0.68 22.55 -4.54
C ALA A 82 1.51 23.42 -3.59
N GLN A 83 2.18 22.81 -2.61
CA GLN A 83 3.26 23.49 -1.89
C GLN A 83 4.24 22.48 -1.29
N ALA A 84 5.20 22.06 -2.11
CA ALA A 84 6.61 21.80 -1.75
C ALA A 84 7.34 21.10 -2.91
N ALA A 85 7.59 21.85 -3.99
CA ALA A 85 8.79 21.76 -4.83
C ALA A 85 8.80 22.96 -5.78
#